data_AF-A0A528KK19-F1
#
_entry.id   AF-A0A528KK19-F1
#
_cell.length_a   1.000
_cell.length_b   1.000
_cell.length_c   1.000
_cell.angle_alpha   90.00
_cell.angle_beta   90.00
_cell.angle_gamma   90.00
#
_symmetry.space_group_name_H-M   'P 1'
#
loop_
_entity.id
_entity.type
_entity.pdbx_description
1 polymer ?
#
loop_
_entity_poly.entity_id
_entity_poly.type
_entity_poly.pdbx_seq_one_letter_code
_entity_poly.pdbx_strand_id
1 'polypeptide(L)'
;MAAIAAASPLAGRGGGGVLEHGRKQLRARGVVRVIAAEGCAMEILPKIDFPGEDGAEMTGSIRRRLVHMLAVALALKIDAGQVTTLDWQRETLLEILIGLFSEKLVDSVRQVMPRRYVEHANDLPLLRGRLDVTRQFTILAAKPSRLACRYDSLTADTALNRIMKAAVARLVRI
;
A
#
# COMPACT_ATOMS: atom_id res chain seq x y z
N MET A 1 -23.10 -2.33 -7.93
CA MET A 1 -23.10 -2.03 -6.48
C MET A 1 -23.68 -3.13 -5.61
N ALA A 2 -24.97 -3.51 -5.73
CA ALA A 2 -25.56 -4.54 -4.86
C ALA A 2 -24.87 -5.92 -4.94
N ALA A 3 -24.48 -6.36 -6.14
CA ALA A 3 -23.72 -7.60 -6.34
C ALA A 3 -22.32 -7.56 -5.69
N ILE A 4 -21.67 -6.40 -5.67
CA ILE A 4 -20.33 -6.18 -5.09
C ILE A 4 -20.41 -6.08 -3.57
N ALA A 5 -21.44 -5.39 -3.07
CA ALA A 5 -21.80 -5.38 -1.66
C ALA A 5 -22.14 -6.78 -1.14
N ALA A 6 -22.74 -7.64 -1.97
CA ALA A 6 -23.09 -9.04 -1.65
C ALA A 6 -21.91 -10.03 -1.80
N ALA A 7 -20.99 -9.78 -2.74
CA ALA A 7 -19.79 -10.58 -2.95
C ALA A 7 -18.63 -10.22 -2.01
N SER A 8 -18.73 -9.10 -1.30
CA SER A 8 -17.76 -8.72 -0.28
C SER A 8 -17.77 -9.75 0.87
N PRO A 9 -16.61 -10.14 1.44
CA PRO A 9 -16.55 -10.97 2.65
C PRO A 9 -17.24 -10.36 3.88
N LEU A 10 -17.72 -9.12 3.75
CA LEU A 10 -18.39 -8.32 4.76
C LEU A 10 -19.91 -8.22 4.54
N ALA A 11 -20.41 -8.91 3.52
CA ALA A 11 -21.82 -9.05 3.23
C ALA A 11 -22.48 -10.06 4.19
N GLY A 12 -23.60 -9.69 4.81
CA GLY A 12 -24.39 -10.66 5.57
C GLY A 12 -25.27 -10.03 6.64
N ARG A 13 -26.30 -10.77 7.07
CA ARG A 13 -27.19 -10.39 8.18
C ARG A 13 -26.58 -10.67 9.57
N GLY A 14 -25.45 -11.37 9.64
CA GLY A 14 -24.79 -11.75 10.91
C GLY A 14 -24.12 -10.57 11.65
N GLY A 15 -23.61 -10.84 12.85
CA GLY A 15 -22.98 -9.83 13.73
C GLY A 15 -21.74 -9.13 13.13
N GLY A 16 -21.06 -9.76 12.15
CA GLY A 16 -19.91 -9.17 11.42
C GLY A 16 -20.27 -8.47 10.10
N GLY A 17 -21.53 -8.49 9.67
CA GLY A 17 -21.96 -7.87 8.41
C GLY A 17 -21.94 -6.35 8.49
N VAL A 18 -21.19 -5.70 7.60
CA VAL A 18 -21.03 -4.23 7.53
C VAL A 18 -22.04 -3.59 6.59
N LEU A 19 -22.52 -4.37 5.60
CA LEU A 19 -23.52 -3.97 4.63
C LEU A 19 -24.71 -4.91 4.65
N GLU A 20 -25.89 -4.34 4.83
CA GLU A 20 -27.16 -5.04 4.71
C GLU A 20 -27.79 -4.72 3.36
N HIS A 21 -27.96 -5.75 2.52
CA HIS A 21 -28.74 -5.64 1.28
C HIS A 21 -30.20 -6.01 1.60
N GLY A 22 -31.07 -4.99 1.61
CA GLY A 22 -32.53 -5.14 1.69
C GLY A 22 -33.16 -5.18 0.29
N ARG A 23 -34.47 -5.45 0.22
CA ARG A 23 -35.20 -5.59 -1.07
C ARG A 23 -35.13 -4.36 -1.98
N LYS A 24 -34.96 -3.15 -1.42
CA LYS A 24 -34.93 -1.87 -2.16
C LYS A 24 -33.81 -0.92 -1.72
N GLN A 25 -32.95 -1.33 -0.79
CA GLN A 25 -31.98 -0.43 -0.18
C GLN A 25 -30.73 -1.18 0.27
N LEU A 26 -29.59 -0.49 0.20
CA LEU A 26 -28.35 -0.89 0.83
C LEU A 26 -28.15 -0.06 2.08
N ARG A 27 -27.90 -0.71 3.22
CA ARG A 27 -27.68 -0.03 4.49
C ARG A 27 -26.29 -0.34 5.02
N ALA A 28 -25.48 0.69 5.23
CA ALA A 28 -24.25 0.61 5.98
C ALA A 28 -24.53 0.69 7.48
N ARG A 29 -23.84 -0.13 8.27
CA ARG A 29 -23.85 -0.03 9.74
C ARG A 29 -22.90 1.07 10.24
N GLY A 30 -22.70 1.19 11.55
CA GLY A 30 -21.87 2.24 12.19
C GLY A 30 -20.36 2.07 11.94
N VAL A 31 -19.93 2.10 10.70
CA VAL A 31 -18.55 1.91 10.28
C VAL A 31 -18.22 2.81 9.09
N VAL A 32 -17.02 3.39 9.10
CA VAL A 32 -16.47 4.18 8.00
C VAL A 32 -15.56 3.28 7.16
N ARG A 33 -15.73 3.25 5.83
CA ARG A 33 -15.00 2.30 4.97
C ARG A 33 -14.96 2.69 3.50
N VAL A 34 -14.02 2.12 2.76
CA VAL A 34 -14.03 2.04 1.29
C VAL A 34 -14.15 0.57 0.86
N ILE A 35 -14.98 0.32 -0.15
CA ILE A 35 -15.16 -0.98 -0.80
C ILE A 35 -14.93 -0.78 -2.29
N ALA A 36 -13.87 -1.38 -2.82
CA ALA A 36 -13.53 -1.31 -4.24
C ALA A 36 -13.63 -2.70 -4.89
N ALA A 37 -14.18 -2.73 -6.09
CA ALA A 37 -14.22 -3.89 -6.97
C ALA A 37 -14.05 -3.43 -8.42
N GLU A 38 -13.91 -4.36 -9.36
CA GLU A 38 -13.65 -4.03 -10.77
C GLU A 38 -14.68 -3.03 -11.31
N GLY A 39 -14.20 -1.85 -11.69
CA GLY A 39 -14.99 -0.78 -12.29
C GLY A 39 -15.89 0.01 -11.34
N CYS A 40 -15.83 -0.22 -10.01
CA CYS A 40 -16.54 0.67 -9.08
C CYS A 40 -15.95 0.70 -7.66
N ALA A 41 -16.02 1.87 -7.04
CA ALA A 41 -15.73 2.07 -5.62
C ALA A 41 -16.95 2.63 -4.89
N MET A 42 -17.15 2.19 -3.65
CA MET A 42 -18.16 2.71 -2.74
C MET A 42 -17.49 3.10 -1.44
N GLU A 43 -17.73 4.32 -1.00
CA GLU A 43 -17.27 4.83 0.29
C GLU A 43 -18.45 4.99 1.26
N ILE A 44 -18.19 4.71 2.52
CA ILE A 44 -19.08 4.90 3.66
C ILE A 44 -18.41 5.93 4.53
N LEU A 45 -18.93 7.15 4.51
CA LEU A 45 -18.37 8.31 5.19
C LEU A 45 -18.94 8.48 6.60
N PRO A 46 -18.24 9.18 7.52
CA PRO A 46 -18.77 9.48 8.84
C PRO A 46 -19.97 10.42 8.74
N LYS A 47 -20.89 10.31 9.71
CA LYS A 47 -22.08 11.16 9.82
C LYS A 47 -21.70 12.51 10.44
N ILE A 48 -21.09 13.37 9.64
CA ILE A 48 -20.65 14.71 10.03
C ILE A 48 -21.38 15.71 9.14
N ASP A 49 -22.05 16.67 9.76
CA ASP A 49 -22.77 17.71 9.04
C ASP A 49 -21.93 19.00 8.97
N PHE A 50 -21.93 19.61 7.79
CA PHE A 50 -21.30 20.91 7.53
C PHE A 50 -22.40 21.90 7.10
N PRO A 51 -22.91 22.74 8.03
CA PRO A 51 -24.02 23.64 7.73
C PRO A 51 -23.64 24.62 6.62
N GLY A 52 -24.49 24.73 5.59
CA GLY A 52 -24.29 25.65 4.47
C GLY A 52 -23.49 25.09 3.29
N GLU A 53 -23.06 23.83 3.35
CA GLU A 53 -22.46 23.12 2.22
C GLU A 53 -23.42 22.06 1.70
N ASP A 54 -23.51 21.88 0.38
CA ASP A 54 -24.41 20.91 -0.26
C ASP A 54 -23.67 19.97 -1.22
N GLY A 55 -24.19 18.74 -1.35
CA GLY A 55 -23.76 17.78 -2.35
C GLY A 55 -22.26 17.46 -2.33
N ALA A 56 -21.57 17.85 -3.41
CA ALA A 56 -20.14 17.56 -3.60
C ALA A 56 -19.24 18.36 -2.64
N GLU A 57 -19.64 19.57 -2.25
CA GLU A 57 -18.87 20.40 -1.30
C GLU A 57 -18.86 19.76 0.09
N MET A 58 -20.06 19.42 0.58
CA MET A 58 -20.24 18.72 1.86
C MET A 58 -19.48 17.39 1.86
N THR A 59 -19.56 16.62 0.77
CA THR A 59 -18.85 15.34 0.65
C THR A 59 -17.33 15.55 0.72
N GLY A 60 -16.80 16.57 0.03
CA GLY A 60 -15.39 16.91 0.09
C GLY A 60 -14.92 17.33 1.49
N SER A 61 -15.71 18.13 2.20
CA SER A 61 -15.43 18.51 3.60
C SER A 61 -15.44 17.30 4.53
N ILE A 62 -16.39 16.38 4.36
CA ILE A 62 -16.43 15.12 5.13
C ILE A 62 -15.18 14.27 4.86
N ARG A 63 -14.76 14.10 3.60
CA ARG A 63 -13.53 13.37 3.24
C ARG A 63 -12.30 14.03 3.87
N ARG A 64 -12.17 15.36 3.75
CA ARG A 64 -11.06 16.11 4.33
C ARG A 64 -11.01 15.96 5.86
N ARG A 65 -12.17 16.04 6.52
CA ARG A 65 -12.28 15.85 7.97
C ARG A 65 -11.91 14.43 8.37
N LEU A 66 -12.36 13.42 7.62
CA LEU A 66 -12.01 12.02 7.84
C LEU A 66 -10.50 11.78 7.69
N VAL A 67 -9.88 12.28 6.62
CA VAL A 67 -8.42 12.14 6.42
C VAL A 67 -7.65 12.82 7.56
N HIS A 68 -8.09 14.00 8.00
CA HIS A 68 -7.50 14.65 9.18
C HIS A 68 -7.65 13.80 10.45
N MET A 69 -8.84 13.23 10.72
CA MET A 69 -9.04 12.36 11.88
C MET A 69 -8.14 11.12 11.81
N LEU A 70 -8.00 10.50 10.64
CA LEU A 70 -7.09 9.37 10.43
C LEU A 70 -5.63 9.78 10.64
N ALA A 71 -5.23 10.96 10.17
CA ALA A 71 -3.90 11.49 10.38
C ALA A 71 -3.56 11.61 11.87
N VAL A 72 -4.50 12.13 12.67
CA VAL A 72 -4.33 12.23 14.12
C VAL A 72 -4.35 10.86 14.79
N ALA A 73 -5.35 10.03 14.50
CA ALA A 73 -5.55 8.74 15.16
C ALA A 73 -4.45 7.72 14.86
N LEU A 74 -3.89 7.75 13.65
CA LEU A 74 -2.83 6.84 13.20
C LEU A 74 -1.45 7.50 13.16
N ALA A 75 -1.32 8.72 13.69
CA ALA A 75 -0.10 9.52 13.67
C ALA A 75 0.54 9.62 12.26
N LEU A 76 -0.29 9.75 11.22
CA LEU A 76 0.17 9.90 9.84
C LEU A 76 0.56 11.36 9.58
N LYS A 77 1.74 11.55 8.99
CA LYS A 77 2.19 12.84 8.49
C LYS A 77 1.55 13.10 7.13
N ILE A 78 0.32 13.61 7.11
CA ILE A 78 -0.38 13.99 5.88
C ILE A 78 -0.21 15.50 5.69
N ASP A 79 0.43 15.89 4.59
CA ASP A 79 0.62 17.29 4.25
C ASP A 79 -0.62 17.78 3.49
N ALA A 80 -1.44 18.60 4.16
CA ALA A 80 -2.71 19.07 3.62
C ALA A 80 -2.57 19.92 2.33
N GLY A 81 -1.36 20.34 1.97
CA GLY A 81 -1.06 21.04 0.72
C GLY A 81 -1.02 20.12 -0.50
N GLN A 82 -1.01 18.79 -0.32
CA GLN A 82 -0.95 17.81 -1.41
C GLN A 82 -2.29 17.55 -2.10
N VAL A 83 -3.42 17.93 -1.49
CA VAL A 83 -4.76 17.67 -2.03
C VAL A 83 -5.54 18.97 -2.16
N THR A 84 -5.95 19.34 -3.37
CA THR A 84 -6.67 20.57 -3.62
C THR A 84 -8.14 20.47 -3.20
N THR A 85 -8.80 21.61 -2.94
CA THR A 85 -10.24 21.65 -2.64
C THR A 85 -11.08 20.97 -3.73
N LEU A 86 -10.66 21.07 -4.99
CA LEU A 86 -11.36 20.46 -6.11
C LEU A 86 -11.24 18.93 -6.07
N ASP A 87 -10.06 18.41 -5.73
CA ASP A 87 -9.81 16.97 -5.61
C ASP A 87 -10.69 16.37 -4.52
N TRP A 88 -10.82 17.06 -3.37
CA TRP A 88 -11.71 16.63 -2.29
C TRP A 88 -13.17 16.47 -2.75
N GLN A 89 -13.64 17.30 -3.67
CA GLN A 89 -15.01 17.25 -4.17
C GLN A 89 -15.21 16.16 -5.24
N ARG A 90 -14.25 16.02 -6.16
CA ARG A 90 -14.38 15.18 -7.36
C ARG A 90 -13.88 13.75 -7.18
N GLU A 91 -12.84 13.57 -6.39
CA GLU A 91 -12.22 12.25 -6.17
C GLU A 91 -12.89 11.51 -5.02
N THR A 92 -12.86 10.18 -5.10
CA THR A 92 -13.22 9.31 -3.99
C THR A 92 -12.14 9.30 -2.92
N LEU A 93 -12.48 8.93 -1.69
CA LEU A 93 -11.50 8.76 -0.62
C LEU A 93 -10.36 7.81 -1.00
N LEU A 94 -10.65 6.78 -1.81
CA LEU A 94 -9.64 5.84 -2.26
C LEU A 94 -8.61 6.50 -3.17
N GLU A 95 -9.06 7.27 -4.17
CA GLU A 95 -8.20 7.99 -5.11
C GLU A 95 -7.31 8.98 -4.37
N ILE A 96 -7.88 9.74 -3.44
CA ILE A 96 -7.12 10.68 -2.60
C ILE A 96 -6.03 9.96 -1.80
N LEU A 97 -6.34 8.80 -1.20
CA LEU A 97 -5.36 8.00 -0.46
C LEU A 97 -4.29 7.39 -1.39
N ILE A 98 -4.66 6.99 -2.61
CA ILE A 98 -3.72 6.49 -3.63
C ILE A 98 -2.77 7.60 -4.07
N GLY A 99 -3.27 8.81 -4.30
CA GLY A 99 -2.47 9.99 -4.64
C GLY A 99 -1.45 10.30 -3.54
N LEU A 100 -1.92 10.47 -2.31
CA LEU A 100 -1.06 10.70 -1.13
C LEU A 100 -0.01 9.60 -0.93
N PHE A 101 -0.39 8.33 -1.09
CA PHE A 101 0.55 7.21 -1.01
C PHE A 101 1.61 7.28 -2.11
N SER A 102 1.19 7.55 -3.35
CA SER A 102 2.07 7.57 -4.51
C SER A 102 3.09 8.69 -4.42
N GLU A 103 2.67 9.89 -4.03
CA GLU A 103 3.57 11.03 -3.81
C GLU A 103 4.61 10.73 -2.74
N LYS A 104 4.16 10.28 -1.55
CA LYS A 104 5.09 9.96 -0.45
C LYS A 104 6.02 8.81 -0.80
N LEU A 105 5.56 7.83 -1.58
CA LEU A 105 6.41 6.75 -2.06
C LEU A 105 7.48 7.27 -3.04
N VAL A 106 7.09 8.14 -3.99
CA VAL A 106 8.03 8.75 -4.93
C VAL A 106 9.07 9.59 -4.19
N ASP A 107 8.66 10.43 -3.24
CA ASP A 107 9.58 11.23 -2.43
C ASP A 107 10.56 10.36 -1.65
N SER A 108 10.07 9.29 -1.02
CA SER A 108 10.90 8.35 -0.26
C SER A 108 11.91 7.63 -1.16
N VAL A 109 11.48 7.16 -2.32
CA VAL A 109 12.33 6.44 -3.28
C VAL A 109 13.36 7.37 -3.94
N ARG A 110 12.98 8.63 -4.21
CA ARG A 110 13.89 9.65 -4.76
C ARG A 110 14.99 10.03 -3.79
N GLN A 111 14.69 10.11 -2.49
CA GLN A 111 15.70 10.38 -1.46
C GLN A 111 16.66 9.19 -1.32
N VAL A 112 16.17 8.05 -0.83
CA VAL A 112 16.97 6.83 -0.68
C VAL A 112 16.06 5.61 -0.76
N MET A 113 16.26 4.77 -1.77
CA MET A 113 15.62 3.46 -1.80
C MET A 113 16.24 2.55 -0.72
N PRO A 114 15.43 1.95 0.19
CA PRO A 114 15.93 1.05 1.21
C PRO A 114 16.69 -0.13 0.60
N ARG A 115 17.93 -0.36 1.03
CA ARG A 115 18.75 -1.49 0.61
C ARG A 115 19.28 -2.22 1.82
N ARG A 116 19.58 -3.51 1.66
CA ARG A 116 20.22 -4.31 2.71
C ARG A 116 21.39 -5.08 2.15
N TYR A 117 22.38 -5.32 2.99
CA TYR A 117 23.44 -6.28 2.69
C TYR A 117 22.91 -7.70 2.86
N VAL A 118 23.18 -8.55 1.87
CA VAL A 118 22.91 -9.99 1.92
C VAL A 118 24.22 -10.72 1.70
N GLU A 119 24.54 -11.63 2.61
CA GLU A 119 25.70 -12.51 2.50
C GLU A 119 25.50 -13.50 1.35
N HIS A 120 26.54 -13.66 0.54
CA HIS A 120 26.59 -14.66 -0.52
C HIS A 120 27.83 -15.54 -0.36
N ALA A 121 27.66 -16.84 -0.59
CA ALA A 121 28.73 -17.81 -0.70
C ALA A 121 28.64 -18.49 -2.07
N ASN A 122 29.42 -18.00 -3.05
CA ASN A 122 29.31 -18.38 -4.47
C ASN A 122 30.67 -18.79 -5.06
N ASP A 123 30.63 -19.66 -6.06
CA ASP A 123 31.83 -20.12 -6.78
C ASP A 123 32.05 -19.28 -8.03
N LEU A 124 32.95 -18.31 -7.96
CA LEU A 124 33.17 -17.31 -9.01
C LEU A 124 34.51 -17.53 -9.72
N PRO A 125 34.64 -17.15 -11.01
CA PRO A 125 35.92 -17.23 -11.73
C PRO A 125 36.95 -16.19 -11.25
N LEU A 126 36.51 -15.18 -10.51
CA LEU A 126 37.31 -14.07 -9.99
C LEU A 126 37.00 -13.90 -8.50
N LEU A 127 38.01 -13.52 -7.71
CA LEU A 127 37.84 -13.32 -6.27
C LEU A 127 36.94 -12.10 -6.00
N ARG A 128 35.85 -12.32 -5.28
CA ARG A 128 34.96 -11.26 -4.79
C ARG A 128 34.82 -11.37 -3.28
N GLY A 129 35.12 -10.29 -2.55
CA GLY A 129 35.12 -10.31 -1.09
C GLY A 129 36.26 -11.17 -0.54
N ARG A 130 35.94 -12.16 0.29
CA ARG A 130 36.91 -13.05 0.94
C ARG A 130 36.87 -14.45 0.36
N LEU A 131 38.01 -15.12 0.33
CA LEU A 131 38.10 -16.52 -0.04
C LEU A 131 37.70 -17.40 1.15
N ASP A 132 36.77 -18.31 0.94
CA ASP A 132 36.50 -19.42 1.87
C ASP A 132 37.60 -20.47 1.70
N VAL A 133 38.68 -20.31 2.45
CA VAL A 133 39.88 -21.14 2.37
C VAL A 133 39.53 -22.62 2.57
N THR A 134 38.70 -22.92 3.59
CA THR A 134 38.27 -24.28 3.87
C THR A 134 37.56 -24.89 2.68
N ARG A 135 36.58 -24.19 2.09
CA ARG A 135 35.83 -24.69 0.93
C ARG A 135 36.68 -24.75 -0.35
N GLN A 136 37.64 -23.84 -0.51
CA GLN A 136 38.57 -23.83 -1.65
C GLN A 136 39.44 -25.08 -1.69
N PHE A 137 40.00 -25.47 -0.55
CA PHE A 137 40.92 -26.60 -0.45
C PHE A 137 40.23 -27.94 -0.11
N THR A 138 38.90 -27.95 0.01
CA THR A 138 38.11 -29.19 0.19
C THR A 138 37.22 -29.44 -1.03
N ILE A 139 36.12 -28.70 -1.18
CA ILE A 139 35.10 -28.91 -2.21
C ILE A 139 35.61 -28.52 -3.61
N LEU A 140 36.37 -27.43 -3.72
CA LEU A 140 36.88 -26.91 -5.00
C LEU A 140 38.33 -27.30 -5.32
N ALA A 141 38.95 -28.18 -4.54
CA ALA A 141 40.37 -28.53 -4.70
C ALA A 141 40.71 -29.02 -6.13
N ALA A 142 39.80 -29.77 -6.76
CA ALA A 142 39.94 -30.29 -8.12
C ALA A 142 39.36 -29.37 -9.23
N LYS A 143 38.89 -28.17 -8.89
CA LYS A 143 38.25 -27.22 -9.82
C LYS A 143 38.91 -25.84 -9.75
N PRO A 144 40.16 -25.70 -10.25
CA PRO A 144 40.95 -24.47 -10.10
C PRO A 144 40.38 -23.27 -10.86
N SER A 145 39.44 -23.48 -11.80
CA SER A 145 38.75 -22.41 -12.53
C SER A 145 37.69 -21.66 -11.71
N ARG A 146 37.46 -22.06 -10.45
CA ARG A 146 36.48 -21.45 -9.55
C ARG A 146 37.10 -21.16 -8.18
N LEU A 147 36.69 -20.04 -7.60
CA LEU A 147 37.08 -19.58 -6.27
C LEU A 147 35.85 -19.55 -5.37
N ALA A 148 35.93 -20.20 -4.21
CA ALA A 148 34.87 -20.19 -3.20
C ALA A 148 34.82 -18.82 -2.52
N CYS A 149 33.99 -17.91 -3.03
CA CYS A 149 33.93 -16.51 -2.58
C CYS A 149 32.82 -16.30 -1.56
N ARG A 150 33.12 -15.55 -0.49
CA ARG A 150 32.15 -15.01 0.48
C ARG A 150 32.15 -13.48 0.43
N TYR A 151 31.00 -12.88 0.16
CA TYR A 151 30.87 -11.43 0.05
C TYR A 151 29.46 -10.96 0.35
N ASP A 152 29.35 -9.69 0.74
CA ASP A 152 28.06 -9.04 0.93
C ASP A 152 27.66 -8.31 -0.35
N SER A 153 26.42 -8.51 -0.80
CA SER A 153 25.84 -7.71 -1.88
C SER A 153 24.80 -6.76 -1.33
N LEU A 154 24.90 -5.49 -1.73
CA LEU A 154 23.89 -4.50 -1.41
C LEU A 154 22.71 -4.66 -2.37
N THR A 155 21.58 -5.17 -1.88
CA THR A 155 20.39 -5.42 -2.69
C THR A 155 19.23 -4.50 -2.31
N ALA A 156 18.51 -4.04 -3.33
CA ALA A 156 17.21 -3.37 -3.17
C ALA A 156 16.05 -4.38 -3.05
N ASP A 157 16.32 -5.68 -3.21
CA ASP A 157 15.31 -6.72 -3.09
C ASP A 157 15.05 -7.07 -1.62
N THR A 158 14.39 -6.13 -0.93
CA THR A 158 14.01 -6.24 0.48
C THR A 158 12.52 -6.56 0.59
N ALA A 159 12.09 -7.13 1.73
CA ALA A 159 10.67 -7.40 1.99
C ALA A 159 9.82 -6.12 1.87
N LEU A 160 10.34 -5.01 2.40
CA LEU A 160 9.71 -3.69 2.31
C LEU A 160 9.51 -3.27 0.84
N ASN A 161 10.56 -3.32 0.02
CA ASN A 161 10.46 -2.90 -1.38
C ASN A 161 9.56 -3.84 -2.20
N ARG A 162 9.53 -5.14 -1.88
CA ARG A 162 8.57 -6.08 -2.48
C ARG A 162 7.13 -5.72 -2.15
N ILE A 163 6.84 -5.39 -0.88
CA ILE A 163 5.50 -4.96 -0.44
C ILE A 163 5.10 -3.66 -1.14
N MET A 164 5.98 -2.66 -1.19
CA MET A 164 5.70 -1.39 -1.87
C MET A 164 5.46 -1.59 -3.37
N LYS A 165 6.30 -2.40 -4.04
CA LYS A 165 6.13 -2.75 -5.45
C LYS A 165 4.79 -3.47 -5.69
N ALA A 166 4.44 -4.42 -4.82
CA ALA A 166 3.17 -5.15 -4.92
C ALA A 166 1.95 -4.24 -4.69
N ALA A 167 2.04 -3.30 -3.75
CA ALA A 167 1.01 -2.30 -3.50
C ALA A 167 0.75 -1.46 -4.74
N VAL A 168 1.80 -0.86 -5.34
CA VAL A 168 1.68 -0.09 -6.58
C VAL A 168 1.08 -0.94 -7.71
N ALA A 169 1.59 -2.16 -7.92
CA ALA A 169 1.07 -3.05 -8.95
C ALA A 169 -0.41 -3.43 -8.74
N ARG A 170 -0.88 -3.47 -7.49
CA ARG A 170 -2.29 -3.71 -7.17
C ARG A 170 -3.15 -2.47 -7.41
N LEU A 171 -2.68 -1.29 -7.01
CA LEU A 171 -3.41 -0.02 -7.13
C LEU A 171 -3.64 0.39 -8.59
N VAL A 172 -2.71 0.06 -9.50
CA VAL A 172 -2.87 0.29 -10.95
C VAL A 172 -4.04 -0.50 -11.58
N ARG A 173 -4.54 -1.54 -10.89
CA ARG A 173 -5.61 -2.43 -11.38
C ARG A 173 -6.97 -2.17 -10.73
N ILE A 174 -7.03 -1.19 -9.83
CA ILE A 174 -8.28 -0.77 -9.18
C ILE A 174 -8.86 0.34 -10.04
#